data_AF-A0A8H6ZK69-F1
#
_entry.id   AF-A0A8H6ZK69-F1
#
_cell.length_a   1.000
_cell.length_b   1.000
_cell.length_c   1.000
_cell.angle_alpha   90.00
_cell.angle_beta   90.00
_cell.angle_gamma   90.00
#
_symmetry.space_group_name_H-M   'P 1'
#
loop_
_entity.id
_entity.type
_entity.pdbx_description
1 polymer ?
#
loop_
_entity_poly.entity_id
_entity_poly.type
_entity_poly.pdbx_seq_one_letter_code
_entity_poly.pdbx_strand_id
1 'polypeptide(L)'
;MVVARDFKQCEDEDYFFDVEGASFKVSRRLLVDHSFALPKLLATSDGDVGRTPWNPVLLHGHSADQFSLFLYSLSLRTPPNPLGLTMEDLLSLAELSRQYDARSLSAWALKGLLPALLLVARDTANPPSSATLIRILRLALACGDVPLAKMTQSVWADRIHRHDLPPAPAITFAEKHGLILLQIHAYYAQLLLASPYLPDALPDDMQATLTLSQRTHLLEGYYSLTSYWNRQRTQPISFSQSPECPAHDHRICISTWRSRWSVMADWPLTFDDVDVLRRLTFMVKTLENDRILEVCMSAGCRRGALEALQHKSKALGENLWHHFDL
;
A
#
# COMPACT_ATOMS: atom_id res chain seq x y z
N MET A 1 0.16 37.62 -6.23
CA MET A 1 -0.03 38.77 -7.15
C MET A 1 -0.80 38.28 -8.35
N VAL A 2 -2.14 38.38 -8.33
CA VAL A 2 -3.00 37.95 -9.44
C VAL A 2 -3.25 39.15 -10.35
N VAL A 3 -2.94 38.97 -11.63
CA VAL A 3 -2.99 39.99 -12.69
C VAL A 3 -4.46 40.27 -13.05
N ALA A 4 -4.89 41.51 -12.84
CA ALA A 4 -6.12 42.04 -13.40
C ALA A 4 -5.97 42.16 -14.93
N ARG A 5 -6.89 41.54 -15.68
CA ARG A 5 -7.11 41.86 -17.09
C ARG A 5 -8.59 42.15 -17.29
N ASP A 6 -8.84 43.31 -17.90
CA ASP A 6 -10.16 43.86 -18.22
C ASP A 6 -11.04 42.83 -18.93
N PHE A 7 -12.10 42.40 -18.24
CA PHE A 7 -13.26 41.77 -18.85
C PHE A 7 -14.42 42.75 -18.84
N LYS A 8 -14.94 42.99 -20.04
CA LYS A 8 -16.13 43.78 -20.38
C LYS A 8 -17.32 43.35 -19.49
N GLN A 9 -17.97 44.34 -18.85
CA GLN A 9 -19.13 44.21 -17.97
C GLN A 9 -20.15 43.17 -18.46
N CYS A 10 -20.09 41.98 -17.88
CA CYS A 10 -21.26 41.19 -17.54
C CYS A 10 -21.44 41.39 -16.03
N GLU A 11 -22.66 41.52 -15.54
CA GLU A 11 -22.96 41.52 -14.10
C GLU A 11 -22.61 40.14 -13.51
N ASP A 12 -21.32 39.86 -13.34
CA ASP A 12 -20.84 38.65 -12.70
C ASP A 12 -21.06 38.81 -11.19
N GLU A 13 -22.11 38.17 -10.66
CA GLU A 13 -22.27 38.02 -9.21
C GLU A 13 -21.01 37.30 -8.67
N ASP A 14 -20.31 37.95 -7.76
CA ASP A 14 -19.16 37.38 -7.08
C ASP A 14 -19.60 36.79 -5.73
N TYR A 15 -18.99 35.65 -5.38
CA TYR A 15 -19.19 35.00 -4.09
C TYR A 15 -17.93 35.10 -3.22
N PHE A 16 -18.14 35.24 -1.92
CA PHE A 16 -17.11 35.34 -0.90
C PHE A 16 -17.09 34.08 -0.03
N PHE A 17 -15.93 33.46 0.07
CA PHE A 17 -15.69 32.28 0.91
C PHE A 17 -14.61 32.61 1.94
N ASP A 18 -14.77 32.10 3.16
CA ASP A 18 -13.74 32.16 4.19
C ASP A 18 -13.24 30.75 4.48
N VAL A 19 -11.92 30.56 4.40
CA VAL A 19 -11.24 29.30 4.70
C VAL A 19 -10.08 29.60 5.64
N GLU A 20 -10.16 29.10 6.87
CA GLU A 20 -9.16 29.36 7.92
C GLU A 20 -8.86 30.87 8.14
N GLY A 21 -9.88 31.74 8.00
CA GLY A 21 -9.74 33.19 8.13
C GLY A 21 -9.15 33.90 6.91
N ALA A 22 -8.89 33.17 5.81
CA ALA A 22 -8.55 33.75 4.52
C ALA A 22 -9.82 33.92 3.66
N SER A 23 -10.05 35.16 3.19
CA SER A 23 -11.19 35.50 2.33
C SER A 23 -10.85 35.31 0.85
N PHE A 24 -11.69 34.57 0.14
CA PHE A 24 -11.59 34.31 -1.30
C PHE A 24 -12.78 34.92 -2.03
N LYS A 25 -12.50 35.63 -3.13
CA LYS A 25 -13.51 36.18 -4.03
C LYS A 25 -13.55 35.34 -5.31
N VAL A 26 -14.71 34.73 -5.62
CA VAL A 26 -14.87 33.78 -6.72
C VAL A 26 -16.04 34.17 -7.59
N SER A 27 -15.84 34.24 -8.91
CA SER A 27 -16.93 34.59 -9.83
C SER A 27 -17.94 33.45 -9.94
N ARG A 28 -19.24 33.78 -9.97
CA ARG A 28 -20.32 32.81 -10.17
C ARG A 28 -20.10 31.95 -11.42
N ARG A 29 -19.60 32.56 -12.48
CA ARG A 29 -19.31 31.87 -13.74
C ARG A 29 -18.33 30.71 -13.56
N LEU A 30 -17.23 30.93 -12.83
CA LEU A 30 -16.24 29.88 -12.57
C LEU A 30 -16.88 28.69 -11.82
N LEU A 31 -17.76 28.99 -10.86
CA LEU A 31 -18.48 27.98 -10.09
C LEU A 31 -19.46 27.20 -10.97
N VAL A 32 -20.31 27.88 -11.75
CA VAL A 32 -21.32 27.23 -12.59
C VAL A 32 -20.69 26.38 -13.70
N ASP A 33 -19.59 26.85 -14.29
CA ASP A 33 -18.94 26.17 -15.41
C ASP A 33 -18.20 24.89 -14.98
N HIS A 34 -17.78 24.79 -13.70
CA HIS A 34 -16.86 23.72 -13.26
C HIS A 34 -17.22 23.00 -11.94
N SER A 35 -18.17 23.49 -11.14
CA SER A 35 -18.58 22.89 -9.86
C SER A 35 -20.10 22.88 -9.70
N PHE A 36 -20.67 21.71 -9.44
CA PHE A 36 -22.11 21.57 -9.22
C PHE A 36 -22.53 21.67 -7.75
N ALA A 37 -21.58 21.62 -6.81
CA ALA A 37 -21.89 21.59 -5.38
C ALA A 37 -21.82 22.99 -4.73
N LEU A 38 -20.83 23.82 -5.11
CA LEU A 38 -20.69 25.17 -4.54
C LEU A 38 -21.91 26.06 -4.83
N PRO A 39 -22.47 26.10 -6.06
CA PRO A 39 -23.71 26.83 -6.32
C PRO A 39 -24.91 26.31 -5.52
N LYS A 40 -24.96 25.01 -5.21
CA LYS A 40 -26.04 24.41 -4.41
C LYS A 40 -25.93 24.80 -2.94
N LEU A 41 -24.71 24.81 -2.38
CA LEU A 41 -24.46 25.29 -1.01
C LEU A 41 -24.93 26.73 -0.83
N LEU A 42 -24.69 27.57 -1.84
CA LEU A 42 -25.12 28.97 -1.89
C LEU A 42 -26.64 29.13 -2.07
N ALA A 43 -27.31 28.17 -2.71
CA ALA A 43 -28.77 28.19 -2.90
C ALA A 43 -29.54 27.72 -1.64
N THR A 44 -28.88 26.99 -0.74
CA THR A 44 -29.47 26.47 0.50
C THR A 44 -29.25 27.37 1.72
N SER A 45 -28.37 28.37 1.61
CA SER A 45 -28.14 29.34 2.69
C SER A 45 -29.23 30.41 2.70
N ASP A 46 -29.87 30.64 3.85
CA ASP A 46 -30.82 31.73 4.07
C ASP A 46 -30.13 33.10 3.89
N GLY A 47 -30.64 33.96 3.01
CA GLY A 47 -30.26 35.38 2.89
C GLY A 47 -28.99 35.71 2.08
N ASP A 48 -28.35 36.84 2.43
CA ASP A 48 -27.17 37.45 1.76
C ASP A 48 -25.83 36.71 2.02
N VAL A 49 -25.88 35.48 2.53
CA VAL A 49 -24.68 34.68 2.85
C VAL A 49 -23.90 34.39 1.58
N GLY A 50 -22.59 34.66 1.62
CA GLY A 50 -21.68 34.52 0.49
C GLY A 50 -21.74 35.65 -0.53
N ARG A 51 -22.72 36.57 -0.47
CA ARG A 51 -22.84 37.69 -1.43
C ARG A 51 -22.02 38.91 -1.05
N THR A 52 -21.61 39.01 0.21
CA THR A 52 -20.81 40.14 0.71
C THR A 52 -19.58 39.66 1.46
N PRO A 53 -18.48 40.44 1.47
CA PRO A 53 -17.27 40.08 2.21
C PRO A 53 -17.47 40.07 3.74
N TRP A 54 -18.53 40.71 4.24
CA TRP A 54 -18.86 40.76 5.67
C TRP A 54 -19.68 39.56 6.14
N ASN A 55 -20.18 38.75 5.20
CA ASN A 55 -20.96 37.55 5.49
C ASN A 55 -20.55 36.42 4.50
N PRO A 56 -19.28 35.98 4.50
CA PRO A 56 -18.79 34.97 3.57
C PRO A 56 -19.31 33.57 3.92
N VAL A 57 -19.27 32.64 2.95
CA VAL A 57 -19.50 31.22 3.23
C VAL A 57 -18.29 30.65 3.96
N LEU A 58 -18.49 30.19 5.19
CA LEU A 58 -17.44 29.54 5.97
C LEU A 58 -17.23 28.11 5.47
N LEU A 59 -16.02 27.79 5.03
CA LEU A 59 -15.64 26.43 4.65
C LEU A 59 -14.72 25.83 5.71
N HIS A 60 -14.93 24.55 6.00
CA HIS A 60 -14.16 23.80 6.97
C HIS A 60 -13.63 22.50 6.35
N GLY A 61 -12.53 21.98 6.91
CA GLY A 61 -11.97 20.68 6.55
C GLY A 61 -10.83 20.68 5.53
N HIS A 62 -10.34 21.85 5.11
CA HIS A 62 -9.17 22.01 4.26
C HIS A 62 -8.52 23.37 4.50
N SER A 63 -7.24 23.48 4.14
CA SER A 63 -6.47 24.70 4.33
C SER A 63 -6.74 25.74 3.24
N ALA A 64 -6.43 27.00 3.56
CA ALA A 64 -6.50 28.11 2.60
C ALA A 64 -5.63 27.85 1.35
N ASP A 65 -4.46 27.22 1.51
CA ASP A 65 -3.56 26.88 0.39
C ASP A 65 -4.15 25.81 -0.53
N GLN A 66 -4.77 24.77 0.04
CA GLN A 66 -5.45 23.73 -0.75
C GLN A 66 -6.63 24.32 -1.54
N PHE A 67 -7.41 25.21 -0.92
CA PHE A 67 -8.53 25.87 -1.59
C PHE A 67 -8.06 26.83 -2.68
N SER A 68 -6.98 27.59 -2.42
CA SER A 68 -6.33 28.45 -3.41
C SER A 68 -5.86 27.65 -4.63
N LEU A 69 -5.18 26.51 -4.41
CA LEU A 69 -4.73 25.62 -5.47
C LEU A 69 -5.90 25.05 -6.29
N PHE A 70 -7.00 24.69 -5.62
CA PHE A 70 -8.23 24.24 -6.27
C PHE A 70 -8.83 25.32 -7.17
N LEU A 71 -9.04 26.54 -6.64
CA LEU A 71 -9.58 27.66 -7.42
C LEU A 71 -8.66 28.04 -8.58
N TYR A 72 -7.35 28.06 -8.35
CA TYR A 72 -6.37 28.28 -9.41
C TYR A 72 -6.52 27.23 -10.51
N SER A 73 -6.59 25.95 -10.14
CA SER A 73 -6.74 24.84 -11.10
C SER A 73 -8.05 24.89 -11.88
N LEU A 74 -9.15 25.34 -11.25
CA LEU A 74 -10.43 25.58 -11.94
C LEU A 74 -10.36 26.73 -12.95
N SER A 75 -9.59 27.78 -12.63
CA SER A 75 -9.45 28.95 -13.50
C SER A 75 -8.66 28.69 -14.78
N LEU A 76 -7.90 27.59 -14.83
CA LEU A 76 -7.11 27.23 -16.00
C LEU A 76 -7.98 26.56 -17.07
N ARG A 77 -7.86 27.03 -18.30
CA ARG A 77 -8.52 26.39 -19.47
C ARG A 77 -7.98 24.99 -19.76
N THR A 78 -6.72 24.75 -19.41
CA THR A 78 -6.05 23.46 -19.49
C THR A 78 -5.48 23.16 -18.12
N PRO A 79 -5.72 21.96 -17.56
CA PRO A 79 -5.18 21.61 -16.26
C PRO A 79 -3.63 21.72 -16.28
N PRO A 80 -3.01 22.02 -15.14
CA PRO A 80 -1.57 22.23 -15.07
C PRO A 80 -0.81 20.96 -15.48
N ASN A 81 0.51 21.02 -15.69
CA ASN A 81 1.29 19.81 -15.90
C ASN A 81 1.29 19.01 -14.59
N PRO A 82 0.77 17.76 -14.53
CA PRO A 82 0.70 17.00 -13.29
C PRO A 82 2.11 16.71 -12.71
N LEU A 83 3.14 16.69 -13.56
CA LEU A 83 4.54 16.50 -13.14
C LEU A 83 5.15 17.74 -12.46
N GLY A 84 4.50 18.90 -12.57
CA GLY A 84 4.92 20.12 -11.88
C GLY A 84 4.33 20.28 -10.47
N LEU A 85 3.44 19.36 -10.06
CA LEU A 85 2.80 19.36 -8.76
C LEU A 85 3.37 18.25 -7.88
N THR A 86 3.36 18.46 -6.56
CA THR A 86 3.71 17.41 -5.62
C THR A 86 2.59 16.36 -5.52
N MET A 87 2.90 15.19 -4.96
CA MET A 87 1.87 14.18 -4.66
C MET A 87 0.79 14.74 -3.74
N GLU A 88 1.18 15.54 -2.75
CA GLU A 88 0.27 16.13 -1.76
C GLU A 88 -0.69 17.15 -2.40
N ASP A 89 -0.19 17.94 -3.36
CA ASP A 89 -0.99 18.86 -4.16
C ASP A 89 -2.03 18.11 -5.01
N LEU A 90 -1.60 17.06 -5.72
CA LEU A 90 -2.48 16.22 -6.53
C LEU A 90 -3.55 15.52 -5.69
N LEU A 91 -3.18 15.07 -4.50
CA LEU A 91 -4.07 14.41 -3.55
C LEU A 91 -5.13 15.37 -3.02
N SER A 92 -4.70 16.56 -2.58
CA SER A 92 -5.58 17.63 -2.12
C SER A 92 -6.53 18.09 -3.22
N LEU A 93 -6.02 18.25 -4.45
CA LEU A 93 -6.84 18.58 -5.62
C LEU A 93 -7.89 17.51 -5.92
N ALA A 94 -7.52 16.23 -5.88
CA ALA A 94 -8.45 15.15 -6.14
C ALA A 94 -9.56 15.08 -5.07
N GLU A 95 -9.21 15.28 -3.80
CA GLU A 95 -10.16 15.32 -2.67
C GLU A 95 -11.13 16.48 -2.78
N LEU A 96 -10.63 17.72 -2.92
CA LEU A 96 -11.47 18.92 -3.03
C LEU A 96 -12.33 18.90 -4.30
N SER A 97 -11.76 18.48 -5.43
CA SER A 97 -12.53 18.37 -6.68
C SER A 97 -13.67 17.38 -6.57
N ARG A 98 -13.50 16.30 -5.80
CA ARG A 98 -14.59 15.36 -5.54
C ARG A 98 -15.61 15.93 -4.55
N GLN A 99 -15.16 16.60 -3.49
CA GLN A 99 -16.03 17.26 -2.51
C GLN A 99 -16.95 18.30 -3.18
N TYR A 100 -16.43 19.04 -4.16
CA TYR A 100 -17.16 20.09 -4.86
C TYR A 100 -17.74 19.66 -6.24
N ASP A 101 -17.76 18.36 -6.53
CA ASP A 101 -18.28 17.77 -7.78
C ASP A 101 -17.64 18.34 -9.07
N ALA A 102 -16.37 18.75 -9.01
CA ALA A 102 -15.55 19.13 -10.16
C ALA A 102 -14.94 17.88 -10.82
N ARG A 103 -15.77 17.12 -11.53
CA ARG A 103 -15.42 15.76 -12.03
C ARG A 103 -14.24 15.72 -12.98
N SER A 104 -14.12 16.69 -13.90
CA SER A 104 -13.03 16.76 -14.86
C SER A 104 -11.68 16.97 -14.16
N LEU A 105 -11.64 17.88 -13.19
CA LEU A 105 -10.44 18.16 -12.40
C LEU A 105 -10.09 16.98 -11.48
N SER A 106 -11.10 16.34 -10.86
CA SER A 106 -10.90 15.15 -10.04
C SER A 106 -10.30 14.00 -10.85
N ALA A 107 -10.84 13.70 -12.04
CA ALA A 107 -10.32 12.66 -12.92
C ALA A 107 -8.91 12.98 -13.43
N TRP A 108 -8.62 14.25 -13.69
CA TRP A 108 -7.28 14.70 -14.08
C TRP A 108 -6.27 14.51 -12.94
N ALA A 109 -6.59 14.96 -11.72
CA ALA A 109 -5.71 14.84 -10.56
C ALA A 109 -5.46 13.37 -10.20
N LEU A 110 -6.48 12.53 -10.27
CA LEU A 110 -6.39 11.08 -10.02
C LEU A 110 -5.43 10.39 -11.00
N LYS A 111 -5.46 10.76 -12.29
CA LYS A 111 -4.51 10.25 -13.30
C LYS A 111 -3.06 10.65 -13.00
N GLY A 112 -2.84 11.81 -12.37
CA GLY A 112 -1.52 12.27 -11.95
C GLY A 112 -0.97 11.52 -10.73
N LEU A 113 -1.83 10.99 -9.86
CA LEU A 113 -1.41 10.32 -8.63
C LEU A 113 -0.61 9.04 -8.86
N LEU A 114 -0.94 8.23 -9.88
CA LEU A 114 -0.23 6.98 -10.12
C LEU A 114 1.25 7.21 -10.52
N PRO A 115 1.58 8.08 -11.51
CA PRO A 115 2.96 8.45 -11.80
C PRO A 115 3.69 9.07 -10.59
N ALA A 116 3.04 9.95 -9.84
CA ALA A 116 3.63 10.56 -8.65
C ALA A 116 3.95 9.52 -7.57
N LEU A 117 3.05 8.55 -7.36
CA LEU A 117 3.25 7.42 -6.46
C LEU A 117 4.41 6.54 -6.91
N LEU A 118 4.55 6.26 -8.21
CA LEU A 118 5.66 5.47 -8.73
C LEU A 118 7.02 6.16 -8.55
N LEU A 119 7.06 7.50 -8.60
CA LEU A 119 8.27 8.27 -8.32
C LEU A 119 8.65 8.17 -6.84
N VAL A 120 7.70 8.44 -5.94
CA VAL A 120 7.94 8.39 -4.49
C VAL A 120 8.18 6.96 -4.00
N ALA A 121 7.58 5.95 -4.64
CA ALA A 121 7.83 4.55 -4.32
C ALA A 121 9.30 4.15 -4.51
N ARG A 122 10.04 4.83 -5.39
CA ARG A 122 11.48 4.61 -5.61
C ARG A 122 12.36 5.40 -4.66
N ASP A 123 11.84 6.44 -4.02
CA ASP A 123 12.59 7.29 -3.10
C ASP A 123 12.71 6.62 -1.72
N THR A 124 13.93 6.25 -1.34
CA THR A 124 14.19 5.67 0.00
C THR A 124 14.42 6.72 1.08
N ALA A 125 14.68 7.98 0.72
CA ALA A 125 14.98 9.04 1.68
C ALA A 125 13.71 9.59 2.33
N ASN A 126 12.65 9.78 1.54
CA ASN A 126 11.38 10.35 2.01
C ASN A 126 10.19 9.44 1.63
N PRO A 127 9.97 8.33 2.34
CA PRO A 127 8.85 7.45 2.08
C PRO A 127 7.50 8.16 2.34
N PRO A 128 6.43 7.76 1.62
CA PRO A 128 5.10 8.30 1.86
C PRO A 128 4.59 7.82 3.22
N SER A 129 3.98 8.72 3.99
CA SER A 129 3.41 8.35 5.29
C SER A 129 2.22 7.38 5.14
N SER A 130 1.91 6.60 6.19
CA SER A 130 0.69 5.78 6.22
C SER A 130 -0.57 6.64 6.00
N ALA A 131 -0.60 7.88 6.49
CA ALA A 131 -1.73 8.78 6.30
C ALA A 131 -1.92 9.16 4.81
N THR A 132 -0.83 9.42 4.09
CA THR A 132 -0.84 9.68 2.65
C THR A 132 -1.36 8.47 1.88
N LEU A 133 -0.86 7.27 2.18
CA LEU A 133 -1.30 6.03 1.53
C LEU A 133 -2.78 5.70 1.79
N ILE A 134 -3.26 5.96 3.02
CA ILE A 134 -4.68 5.85 3.38
C ILE A 134 -5.54 6.78 2.51
N ARG A 135 -5.13 8.04 2.35
CA ARG A 135 -5.87 9.02 1.54
C ARG A 135 -5.91 8.61 0.07
N ILE A 136 -4.78 8.18 -0.50
CA ILE A 136 -4.72 7.67 -1.88
C ILE A 136 -5.64 6.46 -2.05
N LEU A 137 -5.61 5.48 -1.13
CA LEU A 137 -6.48 4.31 -1.21
C LEU A 137 -7.96 4.67 -1.07
N ARG A 138 -8.33 5.56 -0.15
CA ARG A 138 -9.72 6.03 -0.01
C ARG A 138 -10.22 6.65 -1.30
N LEU A 139 -9.41 7.48 -1.97
CA LEU A 139 -9.76 8.04 -3.27
C LEU A 139 -9.86 6.98 -4.35
N ALA A 140 -8.86 6.11 -4.47
CA ALA A 140 -8.83 5.06 -5.48
C ALA A 140 -10.07 4.14 -5.36
N LEU A 141 -10.43 3.75 -4.14
CA LEU A 141 -11.62 2.94 -3.87
C LEU A 141 -12.91 3.71 -4.16
N ALA A 142 -13.02 4.97 -3.73
CA ALA A 142 -14.19 5.80 -3.99
C ALA A 142 -14.42 6.07 -5.49
N CYS A 143 -13.35 6.12 -6.28
CA CYS A 143 -13.39 6.34 -7.72
C CYS A 143 -13.40 5.05 -8.55
N GLY A 144 -13.23 3.87 -7.92
CA GLY A 144 -13.10 2.60 -8.62
C GLY A 144 -11.81 2.44 -9.44
N ASP A 145 -10.74 3.18 -9.11
CA ASP A 145 -9.44 3.11 -9.78
C ASP A 145 -8.63 1.91 -9.25
N VAL A 146 -8.86 0.74 -9.87
CA VAL A 146 -8.19 -0.51 -9.51
C VAL A 146 -6.66 -0.46 -9.67
N PRO A 147 -6.08 0.09 -10.77
CA PRO A 147 -4.64 0.22 -10.91
C PRO A 147 -3.99 1.03 -9.78
N LEU A 148 -4.55 2.19 -9.44
CA LEU A 148 -4.03 3.02 -8.35
C LEU A 148 -4.15 2.31 -7.00
N ALA A 149 -5.28 1.65 -6.75
CA ALA A 149 -5.49 0.90 -5.51
C ALA A 149 -4.48 -0.25 -5.35
N LYS A 150 -4.25 -1.04 -6.41
CA LYS A 150 -3.26 -2.15 -6.40
C LYS A 150 -1.84 -1.65 -6.22
N MET A 151 -1.47 -0.58 -6.93
CA MET A 151 -0.14 0.02 -6.80
C MET A 151 0.09 0.54 -5.38
N THR A 152 -0.90 1.24 -4.81
CA THR A 152 -0.79 1.79 -3.44
C THR A 152 -0.65 0.68 -2.39
N GLN A 153 -1.39 -0.42 -2.53
CA GLN A 153 -1.21 -1.61 -1.67
C GLN A 153 0.20 -2.20 -1.79
N SER A 154 0.72 -2.33 -3.02
CA SER A 154 2.07 -2.86 -3.26
C SER A 154 3.15 -1.97 -2.64
N VAL A 155 3.06 -0.65 -2.83
CA VAL A 155 3.98 0.32 -2.24
C VAL A 155 3.92 0.27 -0.72
N TRP A 156 2.72 0.21 -0.14
CA TRP A 156 2.59 0.13 1.32
C TRP A 156 3.18 -1.17 1.87
N ALA A 157 2.90 -2.31 1.24
CA ALA A 157 3.47 -3.61 1.62
C ALA A 157 5.00 -3.62 1.54
N ASP A 158 5.59 -3.12 0.45
CA ASP A 158 7.05 -3.01 0.29
C ASP A 158 7.68 -2.14 1.41
N ARG A 159 7.05 -1.02 1.77
CA ARG A 159 7.54 -0.15 2.85
C ARG A 159 7.43 -0.76 4.23
N ILE A 160 6.39 -1.55 4.48
CA ILE A 160 6.25 -2.34 5.70
C ILE A 160 7.39 -3.37 5.79
N HIS A 161 7.67 -4.11 4.71
CA HIS A 161 8.75 -5.11 4.68
C HIS A 161 10.15 -4.50 4.81
N ARG A 162 10.33 -3.25 4.41
CA ARG A 162 11.58 -2.48 4.62
C ARG A 162 11.70 -1.86 6.00
N HIS A 163 10.66 -1.98 6.83
CA HIS A 163 10.56 -1.31 8.14
C HIS A 163 10.51 0.22 8.07
N ASP A 164 10.16 0.79 6.90
CA ASP A 164 9.97 2.25 6.72
C ASP A 164 8.64 2.72 7.35
N LEU A 165 7.64 1.84 7.42
CA LEU A 165 6.31 2.13 7.94
C LEU A 165 5.82 1.06 8.93
N PRO A 166 5.06 1.44 9.97
CA PRO A 166 4.46 0.48 10.88
C PRO A 166 3.33 -0.31 10.18
N PRO A 167 3.16 -1.61 10.48
CA PRO A 167 2.10 -2.43 9.87
C PRO A 167 0.70 -2.19 10.45
N ALA A 168 0.56 -1.81 11.73
CA ALA A 168 -0.74 -1.69 12.40
C ALA A 168 -1.78 -0.78 11.67
N PRO A 169 -1.43 0.41 11.13
CA PRO A 169 -2.36 1.21 10.34
C PRO A 169 -2.82 0.51 9.06
N ALA A 170 -1.95 -0.30 8.44
CA ALA A 170 -2.28 -1.06 7.25
C ALA A 170 -3.24 -2.21 7.55
N ILE A 171 -3.04 -2.92 8.68
CA ILE A 171 -3.98 -3.96 9.15
C ILE A 171 -5.38 -3.36 9.31
N THR A 172 -5.49 -2.28 10.10
CA THR A 172 -6.77 -1.63 10.39
C THR A 172 -7.46 -1.13 9.12
N PHE A 173 -6.70 -0.54 8.20
CA PHE A 173 -7.26 -0.03 6.95
C PHE A 173 -7.67 -1.16 6.00
N ALA A 174 -6.85 -2.19 5.87
CA ALA A 174 -7.07 -3.30 4.94
C ALA A 174 -8.27 -4.14 5.36
N GLU A 175 -8.42 -4.46 6.64
CA GLU A 175 -9.60 -5.18 7.17
C GLU A 175 -10.89 -4.42 6.89
N LYS A 176 -10.90 -3.12 7.19
CA LYS A 176 -12.09 -2.28 7.01
C LYS A 176 -12.58 -2.24 5.56
N HIS A 177 -11.69 -2.41 4.59
CA HIS A 177 -12.01 -2.30 3.16
C HIS A 177 -11.84 -3.62 2.40
N GLY A 178 -11.60 -4.75 3.08
CA GLY A 178 -11.42 -6.07 2.46
C GLY A 178 -10.20 -6.17 1.53
N LEU A 179 -9.09 -5.49 1.84
CA LEU A 179 -7.88 -5.47 1.01
C LEU A 179 -6.93 -6.61 1.37
N ILE A 180 -7.31 -7.84 1.01
CA ILE A 180 -6.62 -9.08 1.39
C ILE A 180 -5.10 -9.03 1.14
N LEU A 181 -4.65 -8.53 -0.03
CA LEU A 181 -3.23 -8.48 -0.36
C LEU A 181 -2.42 -7.62 0.63
N LEU A 182 -2.92 -6.42 0.96
CA LEU A 182 -2.28 -5.56 1.95
C LEU A 182 -2.39 -6.15 3.36
N GLN A 183 -3.55 -6.73 3.68
CA GLN A 183 -3.84 -7.34 4.98
C GLN A 183 -2.84 -8.44 5.31
N ILE A 184 -2.63 -9.39 4.39
CA ILE A 184 -1.67 -10.49 4.55
C ILE A 184 -0.25 -9.97 4.84
N HIS A 185 0.23 -9.02 4.04
CA HIS A 185 1.57 -8.49 4.19
C HIS A 185 1.74 -7.73 5.51
N ALA A 186 0.72 -6.97 5.91
CA ALA A 186 0.73 -6.23 7.16
C ALA A 186 0.69 -7.17 8.39
N TYR A 187 -0.15 -8.21 8.35
CA TYR A 187 -0.19 -9.24 9.39
C TYR A 187 1.12 -10.01 9.51
N TYR A 188 1.70 -10.43 8.39
CA TYR A 188 2.98 -11.13 8.39
C TYR A 188 4.08 -10.26 9.01
N ALA A 189 4.20 -8.99 8.60
CA ALA A 189 5.19 -8.09 9.18
C ALA A 189 4.94 -7.79 10.66
N GLN A 190 3.69 -7.61 11.07
CA GLN A 190 3.32 -7.42 12.47
C GLN A 190 3.65 -8.67 13.31
N LEU A 191 3.44 -9.87 12.76
CA LEU A 191 3.83 -11.13 13.40
C LEU A 191 5.34 -11.19 13.62
N LEU A 192 6.15 -10.80 12.64
CA LEU A 192 7.62 -10.79 12.81
C LEU A 192 8.07 -9.81 13.90
N LEU A 193 7.40 -8.66 14.04
CA LEU A 193 7.68 -7.71 15.13
C LEU A 193 7.22 -8.25 16.50
N ALA A 194 6.13 -9.01 16.53
CA ALA A 194 5.55 -9.59 17.74
C ALA A 194 6.22 -10.90 18.17
N SER A 195 6.88 -11.60 17.24
CA SER A 195 7.45 -12.94 17.42
C SER A 195 8.28 -13.11 18.70
N PRO A 196 9.16 -12.16 19.11
CA PRO A 196 9.95 -12.30 20.33
C PRO A 196 9.13 -12.36 21.63
N TYR A 197 7.88 -11.93 21.59
CA TYR A 197 6.97 -11.86 22.74
C TYR A 197 5.88 -12.93 22.69
N LEU A 198 5.70 -13.62 21.56
CA LEU A 198 4.66 -14.63 21.38
C LEU A 198 5.19 -16.02 21.80
N PRO A 199 4.35 -16.86 22.44
CA PRO A 199 2.91 -16.71 22.67
C PRO A 199 2.53 -15.96 23.97
N ASP A 200 3.51 -15.36 24.65
CA ASP A 200 3.29 -14.61 25.88
C ASP A 200 2.60 -13.26 25.61
N ALA A 201 2.62 -12.35 26.60
CA ALA A 201 1.98 -11.06 26.50
C ALA A 201 2.75 -10.11 25.58
N LEU A 202 2.03 -9.53 24.60
CA LEU A 202 2.56 -8.45 23.76
C LEU A 202 2.85 -7.19 24.61
N PRO A 203 3.81 -6.34 24.21
CA PRO A 203 4.01 -5.03 24.81
C PRO A 203 2.74 -4.15 24.81
N ASP A 204 2.57 -3.30 25.82
CA ASP A 204 1.37 -2.46 26.01
C ASP A 204 1.06 -1.57 24.80
N ASP A 205 2.09 -1.06 24.11
CA ASP A 205 1.96 -0.25 22.90
C ASP A 205 1.40 -1.03 21.70
N MET A 206 1.82 -2.29 21.52
CA MET A 206 1.23 -3.19 20.52
C MET A 206 -0.20 -3.59 20.90
N GLN A 207 -0.47 -3.81 22.19
CA GLN A 207 -1.82 -4.11 22.65
C GLN A 207 -2.78 -2.92 22.47
N ALA A 208 -2.30 -1.70 22.62
CA ALA A 208 -3.10 -0.48 22.43
C ALA A 208 -3.40 -0.20 20.94
N THR A 209 -2.53 -0.64 20.03
CA THR A 209 -2.68 -0.39 18.58
C THR A 209 -3.49 -1.46 17.86
N LEU A 210 -3.57 -2.68 18.41
CA LEU A 210 -4.27 -3.81 17.82
C LEU A 210 -5.55 -4.17 18.58
N THR A 211 -6.62 -4.46 17.83
CA THR A 211 -7.86 -4.98 18.43
C THR A 211 -7.67 -6.38 18.99
N LEU A 212 -8.62 -6.86 19.79
CA LEU A 212 -8.59 -8.26 20.28
C LEU A 212 -8.63 -9.26 19.10
N SER A 213 -9.47 -9.01 18.09
CA SER A 213 -9.57 -9.88 16.90
C SER A 213 -8.24 -9.93 16.14
N GLN A 214 -7.60 -8.77 15.94
CA GLN A 214 -6.30 -8.69 15.26
C GLN A 214 -5.20 -9.44 16.01
N ARG A 215 -5.23 -9.41 17.35
CA ARG A 215 -4.30 -10.20 18.18
C ARG A 215 -4.55 -11.70 18.07
N THR A 216 -5.81 -12.13 17.95
CA THR A 216 -6.15 -13.54 17.71
C THR A 216 -5.58 -14.02 16.37
N HIS A 217 -5.81 -13.28 15.28
CA HIS A 217 -5.25 -13.62 13.96
C HIS A 217 -3.71 -13.71 13.97
N LEU A 218 -3.03 -12.84 14.73
CA LEU A 218 -1.58 -12.93 14.90
C LEU A 218 -1.14 -14.20 15.64
N LEU A 219 -1.84 -14.58 16.71
CA LEU A 219 -1.56 -15.82 17.44
C LEU A 219 -1.80 -17.06 16.57
N GLU A 220 -2.88 -17.08 15.80
CA GLU A 220 -3.18 -18.14 14.83
C GLU A 220 -2.07 -18.23 13.78
N GLY A 221 -1.66 -17.08 13.22
CA GLY A 221 -0.51 -16.96 12.32
C GLY A 221 0.77 -17.54 12.92
N TYR A 222 1.08 -17.17 14.16
CA TYR A 222 2.25 -17.66 14.89
C TYR A 222 2.25 -19.19 15.03
N TYR A 223 1.16 -19.77 15.57
CA TYR A 223 1.08 -21.22 15.77
C TYR A 223 1.04 -21.98 14.44
N SER A 224 0.33 -21.45 13.45
CA SER A 224 0.18 -22.07 12.14
C SER A 224 1.50 -22.12 11.37
N LEU A 225 2.24 -21.00 11.31
CA LEU A 225 3.55 -20.92 10.64
C LEU A 225 4.63 -21.70 11.39
N THR A 226 4.65 -21.63 12.72
CA THR A 226 5.58 -22.43 13.54
C THR A 226 5.35 -23.92 13.32
N SER A 227 4.09 -24.37 13.33
CA SER A 227 3.72 -25.76 13.06
C SER A 227 4.05 -26.17 11.64
N TYR A 228 3.82 -25.28 10.66
CA TYR A 228 4.19 -25.49 9.27
C TYR A 228 5.70 -25.72 9.13
N TRP A 229 6.51 -24.84 9.72
CA TRP A 229 7.97 -24.96 9.66
C TRP A 229 8.47 -26.22 10.35
N ASN A 230 7.95 -26.55 11.53
CA ASN A 230 8.33 -27.77 12.26
C ASN A 230 8.09 -29.05 11.43
N ARG A 231 6.97 -29.12 10.69
CA ARG A 231 6.72 -30.23 9.75
C ARG A 231 7.70 -30.20 8.59
N GLN A 232 7.84 -29.05 7.93
CA GLN A 232 8.68 -28.88 6.75
C GLN A 232 10.17 -29.16 7.04
N ARG A 233 10.64 -28.83 8.25
CA ARG A 233 12.00 -29.11 8.73
C ARG A 233 12.35 -30.59 8.63
N THR A 234 11.41 -31.47 8.98
CA THR A 234 11.58 -32.93 8.95
C THR A 234 11.27 -33.58 7.59
N GLN A 235 10.64 -32.84 6.66
CA GLN A 235 10.17 -33.36 5.39
C GLN A 235 10.80 -32.60 4.21
N PRO A 236 11.95 -33.07 3.68
CA PRO A 236 12.58 -32.47 2.52
C PRO A 236 11.62 -32.35 1.33
N ILE A 237 11.70 -31.24 0.60
CA ILE A 237 10.84 -31.01 -0.57
C ILE A 237 11.16 -32.06 -1.64
N SER A 238 10.13 -32.76 -2.10
CA SER A 238 10.25 -33.76 -3.16
C SER A 238 10.44 -33.12 -4.53
N PHE A 239 11.22 -33.77 -5.38
CA PHE A 239 11.42 -33.38 -6.78
C PHE A 239 11.43 -34.62 -7.67
N SER A 240 11.07 -34.45 -8.94
CA SER A 240 11.00 -35.53 -9.91
C SER A 240 12.37 -35.85 -10.53
N GLN A 241 12.56 -37.10 -10.95
CA GLN A 241 13.75 -37.51 -11.70
C GLN A 241 13.86 -36.75 -13.02
N SER A 242 15.04 -36.18 -13.30
CA SER A 242 15.33 -35.59 -14.60
C SER A 242 15.50 -36.69 -15.67
N PRO A 243 15.06 -36.47 -16.92
CA PRO A 243 15.32 -37.39 -18.04
C PRO A 243 16.81 -37.71 -18.25
N GLU A 244 17.70 -36.76 -17.88
CA GLU A 244 19.16 -36.90 -18.00
C GLU A 244 19.78 -37.70 -16.85
N CYS A 245 19.01 -38.03 -15.81
CA CYS A 245 19.50 -38.74 -14.64
C CYS A 245 19.19 -40.24 -14.74
N PRO A 246 20.18 -41.14 -14.75
CA PRO A 246 19.92 -42.57 -14.64
C PRO A 246 19.17 -42.90 -13.35
N ALA A 247 18.29 -43.93 -13.39
CA ALA A 247 17.46 -44.30 -12.24
C ALA A 247 18.29 -44.72 -11.01
N HIS A 248 19.44 -45.35 -11.23
CA HIS A 248 20.38 -45.69 -10.17
C HIS A 248 20.94 -44.43 -9.48
N ASP A 249 21.31 -43.41 -10.26
CA ASP A 249 21.93 -42.18 -9.77
C ASP A 249 20.89 -41.22 -9.14
N HIS A 250 19.62 -41.37 -9.49
CA HIS A 250 18.55 -40.59 -8.87
C HIS A 250 18.41 -40.86 -7.37
N ARG A 251 18.68 -42.09 -6.91
CA ARG A 251 18.71 -42.41 -5.47
C ARG A 251 19.79 -41.61 -4.73
N ILE A 252 20.94 -41.41 -5.37
CA ILE A 252 22.04 -40.58 -4.85
C ILE A 252 21.62 -39.10 -4.83
N CYS A 253 20.91 -38.64 -5.85
CA CYS A 253 20.38 -37.27 -5.87
C CYS A 253 19.41 -37.03 -4.70
N ILE A 254 18.49 -37.98 -4.45
CA ILE A 254 17.54 -37.89 -3.33
C ILE A 254 18.28 -37.90 -1.99
N SER A 255 19.22 -38.84 -1.77
CA SER A 255 19.93 -38.93 -0.50
C SER A 255 20.79 -37.69 -0.23
N THR A 256 21.46 -37.17 -1.26
CA THR A 256 22.23 -35.92 -1.19
C THR A 256 21.33 -34.75 -0.82
N TRP A 257 20.20 -34.59 -1.52
CA TRP A 257 19.23 -33.54 -1.24
C TRP A 257 18.71 -33.61 0.20
N ARG A 258 18.34 -34.79 0.69
CA ARG A 258 17.86 -34.98 2.07
C ARG A 258 18.92 -34.61 3.11
N SER A 259 20.17 -35.00 2.87
CA SER A 259 21.30 -34.68 3.75
C SER A 259 21.56 -33.17 3.80
N ARG A 260 21.58 -32.49 2.64
CA ARG A 260 21.75 -31.03 2.60
C ARG A 260 20.54 -30.30 3.17
N TRP A 261 19.34 -30.82 2.95
CA TRP A 261 18.12 -30.30 3.56
C TRP A 261 18.20 -30.30 5.08
N SER A 262 18.58 -31.42 5.72
CA SER A 262 18.62 -31.49 7.20
C SER A 262 19.60 -30.48 7.79
N VAL A 263 20.77 -30.30 7.16
CA VAL A 263 21.75 -29.28 7.57
C VAL A 263 21.19 -27.87 7.43
N MET A 264 20.52 -27.57 6.32
CA MET A 264 19.96 -26.25 6.07
C MET A 264 18.73 -25.94 6.93
N ALA A 265 17.91 -26.95 7.20
CA ALA A 265 16.71 -26.79 8.00
C ALA A 265 17.05 -26.48 9.47
N ASP A 266 18.12 -27.04 10.00
CA ASP A 266 18.62 -26.75 11.36
C ASP A 266 19.69 -25.65 11.40
N TRP A 267 19.97 -24.98 10.28
CA TRP A 267 20.98 -23.93 10.22
C TRP A 267 20.60 -22.77 11.16
N PRO A 268 21.52 -22.29 12.03
CA PRO A 268 21.24 -21.18 12.92
C PRO A 268 21.12 -19.88 12.11
N LEU A 269 20.00 -19.17 12.29
CA LEU A 269 19.70 -17.93 11.60
C LEU A 269 19.55 -16.79 12.61
N THR A 270 19.74 -15.57 12.14
CA THR A 270 19.62 -14.36 12.96
C THR A 270 18.17 -13.88 13.12
N PHE A 271 17.20 -14.66 12.63
CA PHE A 271 15.79 -14.33 12.62
C PHE A 271 14.99 -15.56 13.06
N ASP A 272 13.79 -15.30 13.60
CA ASP A 272 12.96 -16.31 14.25
C ASP A 272 12.48 -17.40 13.28
N ASP A 273 12.23 -18.59 13.82
CA ASP A 273 11.75 -19.74 13.05
C ASP A 273 10.36 -19.54 12.43
N VAL A 274 9.60 -18.57 12.94
CA VAL A 274 8.29 -18.20 12.38
C VAL A 274 8.42 -17.45 11.04
N ASP A 275 9.59 -16.89 10.71
CA ASP A 275 9.86 -16.24 9.41
C ASP A 275 10.18 -17.28 8.32
N VAL A 276 9.18 -18.12 8.04
CA VAL A 276 9.30 -19.26 7.14
C VAL A 276 9.67 -18.83 5.72
N LEU A 277 9.13 -17.70 5.24
CA LEU A 277 9.42 -17.22 3.89
C LEU A 277 10.87 -16.81 3.72
N ARG A 278 11.43 -16.07 4.69
CA ARG A 278 12.85 -15.69 4.66
C ARG A 278 13.74 -16.91 4.81
N ARG A 279 13.35 -17.89 5.63
CA ARG A 279 14.05 -19.18 5.75
C ARG A 279 14.12 -19.92 4.43
N LEU A 280 12.98 -20.13 3.75
CA LEU A 280 12.94 -20.82 2.46
C LEU A 280 13.75 -20.05 1.39
N THR A 281 13.64 -18.72 1.37
CA THR A 281 14.43 -17.86 0.46
C THR A 281 15.93 -17.98 0.73
N PHE A 282 16.34 -18.03 2.00
CA PHE A 282 17.73 -18.25 2.40
C PHE A 282 18.22 -19.64 1.96
N MET A 283 17.40 -20.68 2.13
CA MET A 283 17.72 -22.03 1.69
C MET A 283 17.92 -22.10 0.17
N VAL A 284 17.04 -21.47 -0.63
CA VAL A 284 17.20 -21.38 -2.09
C VAL A 284 18.56 -20.80 -2.45
N LYS A 285 18.86 -19.59 -1.96
CA LYS A 285 20.10 -18.86 -2.30
C LYS A 285 21.37 -19.61 -1.87
N THR A 286 21.31 -20.29 -0.74
CA THR A 286 22.46 -21.03 -0.20
C THR A 286 22.66 -22.34 -0.98
N LEU A 287 21.59 -23.08 -1.26
CA LEU A 287 21.65 -24.36 -1.96
C LEU A 287 21.95 -24.19 -3.46
N GLU A 288 21.59 -23.06 -4.08
CA GLU A 288 21.97 -22.72 -5.45
C GLU A 288 23.50 -22.73 -5.66
N ASN A 289 24.25 -22.34 -4.63
CA ASN A 289 25.72 -22.26 -4.66
C ASN A 289 26.40 -23.41 -3.90
N ASP A 290 25.65 -24.46 -3.53
CA ASP A 290 26.16 -25.58 -2.74
C ASP A 290 26.97 -26.56 -3.61
N ARG A 291 28.27 -26.65 -3.32
CA ARG A 291 29.22 -27.51 -4.04
C ARG A 291 28.92 -29.00 -3.90
N ILE A 292 28.30 -29.43 -2.79
CA ILE A 292 27.94 -30.84 -2.60
C ILE A 292 26.78 -31.18 -3.54
N LEU A 293 25.79 -30.30 -3.66
CA LEU A 293 24.72 -30.50 -4.66
C LEU A 293 25.28 -30.49 -6.08
N GLU A 294 26.24 -29.62 -6.37
CA GLU A 294 26.89 -29.57 -7.70
C GLU A 294 27.63 -30.87 -8.07
N VAL A 295 28.33 -31.47 -7.11
CA VAL A 295 29.15 -32.69 -7.37
C VAL A 295 28.30 -33.96 -7.32
N CYS A 296 27.35 -34.05 -6.40
CA CYS A 296 26.65 -35.31 -6.09
C CYS A 296 25.28 -35.44 -6.75
N MET A 297 24.73 -34.39 -7.36
CA MET A 297 23.47 -34.45 -8.10
C MET A 297 23.69 -34.21 -9.59
N SER A 298 22.90 -34.88 -10.43
CA SER A 298 22.82 -34.50 -11.84
C SER A 298 22.26 -33.09 -12.01
N ALA A 299 22.72 -32.38 -13.03
CA ALA A 299 22.34 -30.99 -13.27
C ALA A 299 20.81 -30.79 -13.35
N GLY A 300 20.09 -31.72 -14.00
CA GLY A 300 18.64 -31.69 -14.07
C GLY A 300 17.93 -31.94 -12.73
N CYS A 301 18.40 -32.92 -11.94
CA CYS A 301 17.82 -33.18 -10.61
C CYS A 301 18.07 -32.01 -9.65
N ARG A 302 19.27 -31.41 -9.67
CA ARG A 302 19.60 -30.22 -8.86
C ARG A 302 18.66 -29.07 -9.20
N ARG A 303 18.47 -28.79 -10.50
CA ARG A 303 17.56 -27.75 -10.98
C ARG A 303 16.12 -28.01 -10.53
N GLY A 304 15.61 -29.22 -10.73
CA GLY A 304 14.25 -29.60 -10.32
C GLY A 304 14.02 -29.49 -8.81
N ALA A 305 15.03 -29.82 -7.99
CA ALA A 305 14.96 -29.66 -6.53
C ALA A 305 14.88 -28.18 -6.11
N LEU A 306 15.71 -27.32 -6.71
CA LEU A 306 15.71 -25.88 -6.44
C LEU A 306 14.41 -25.21 -6.93
N GLU A 307 13.93 -25.56 -8.12
CA GLU A 307 12.65 -25.10 -8.66
C GLU A 307 11.47 -25.53 -7.76
N ALA A 308 11.47 -26.77 -7.26
CA ALA A 308 10.44 -27.24 -6.33
C ALA A 308 10.46 -26.45 -5.01
N LEU A 309 11.63 -26.13 -4.47
CA LEU A 309 11.78 -25.29 -3.29
C LEU A 309 11.32 -23.85 -3.53
N GLN A 310 11.73 -23.24 -4.64
CA GLN A 310 11.29 -21.90 -5.04
C GLN A 310 9.76 -21.85 -5.21
N HIS A 311 9.19 -22.86 -5.88
CA HIS A 311 7.75 -23.00 -6.05
C HIS A 311 7.03 -23.11 -4.70
N LYS A 312 7.55 -23.92 -3.77
CA LYS A 312 6.99 -24.05 -2.41
C LYS A 312 7.03 -22.73 -1.65
N SER A 313 8.13 -21.98 -1.74
CA SER A 313 8.26 -20.65 -1.11
C SER A 313 7.26 -19.65 -1.69
N LYS A 314 7.10 -19.63 -3.01
CA LYS A 314 6.13 -18.76 -3.69
C LYS A 314 4.70 -19.11 -3.32
N ALA A 315 4.36 -20.40 -3.35
CA ALA A 315 3.05 -20.90 -2.98
C ALA A 315 2.70 -20.59 -1.52
N LEU A 316 3.67 -20.65 -0.59
CA LEU A 316 3.45 -20.22 0.79
C LEU A 316 3.13 -18.72 0.85
N GLY A 317 3.87 -17.89 0.13
CA GLY A 317 3.63 -16.44 0.06
C GLY A 317 2.23 -16.09 -0.46
N GLU A 318 1.79 -16.77 -1.52
CA GLU A 318 0.46 -16.60 -2.14
C GLU A 318 -0.68 -17.08 -1.22
N ASN A 319 -0.40 -18.03 -0.32
CA ASN A 319 -1.37 -18.67 0.57
C ASN A 319 -1.20 -18.27 2.05
N LEU A 320 -0.46 -17.19 2.32
CA LEU A 320 -0.20 -16.74 3.69
C LEU A 320 -1.49 -16.46 4.47
N TRP A 321 -2.54 -15.94 3.81
CA TRP A 321 -3.83 -15.65 4.44
C TRP A 321 -4.43 -16.83 5.21
N HIS A 322 -4.29 -18.06 4.70
CA HIS A 322 -4.77 -19.26 5.39
C HIS A 322 -4.11 -19.49 6.76
N HIS A 323 -2.92 -18.93 6.99
CA HIS A 323 -2.25 -19.06 8.28
C HIS A 323 -2.83 -18.11 9.33
N PHE A 324 -3.46 -17.02 8.92
CA PHE A 324 -3.98 -15.96 9.79
C PHE A 324 -5.52 -15.98 9.91
N ASP A 325 -6.20 -16.97 9.30
CA ASP A 325 -7.67 -17.09 9.24
C ASP A 325 -8.38 -15.84 8.70
N LEU A 326 -7.91 -15.34 7.54
CA LEU A 326 -8.36 -14.08 6.90
C LEU A 326 -9.29 -14.28 5.70
#